data_AF-A0A7F8Q996-F1
#
_entry.id   AF-A0A7F8Q996-F1
#
_cell.length_a   1.000
_cell.length_b   1.000
_cell.length_c   1.000
_cell.angle_alpha   90.00
_cell.angle_beta   90.00
_cell.angle_gamma   90.00
#
_symmetry.space_group_name_H-M   'P 1'
#
loop_
_entity.id
_entity.type
_entity.pdbx_description
1 polymer ?
#
loop_
_entity_poly.entity_id
_entity_poly.type
_entity_poly.pdbx_seq_one_letter_code
_entity_poly.pdbx_strand_id
1 'polypeptide(L)'
;MNQLLCCALVFLDISIKWTTQETFPPKYLHYDPETSRQLMCDKCPPGTSLKQHCTARRKTVCAPCPSHYYTDRWHTSDECLYCTPVCKELQYVKQECNRTHNRVCECEEGRYLELEFCLKHRSCPPGFGVLHADVTLCEEAFFRFAVPTKFTPNWLSVLVDNLPGTRVNAESVERIKRRHSPQEQTFQLLKLWKHQNKDQDMFKKIFQDIDLCENSVQRHIGHINLTFEQLRTLMESLPGKKVTTEDIEKTLKACKSSEQILKLLSLWRIKNGDQDTLKGLMHALKHLKTYHFPKTVTQSLKKTIRFLHSFTMYRLYQKLFLEMIGSQVQSVKISCL
;
A
#
# COMPACT_ATOMS: atom_id res chain seq x y z
N MET A 1 -4.51 -46.22 7.02
CA MET A 1 -4.16 -45.58 8.31
C MET A 1 -2.82 -44.87 8.11
N ASN A 2 -2.68 -43.62 8.56
CA ASN A 2 -1.59 -42.65 8.27
C ASN A 2 -1.69 -41.75 7.03
N GLN A 3 -2.77 -40.95 6.96
CA GLN A 3 -2.74 -39.61 6.31
C GLN A 3 -2.89 -38.46 7.32
N LEU A 4 -2.95 -38.75 8.63
CA LEU A 4 -3.21 -37.75 9.68
C LEU A 4 -1.96 -37.24 10.43
N LEU A 5 -0.73 -37.68 10.09
CA LEU A 5 0.47 -37.26 10.84
C LEU A 5 1.31 -36.13 10.21
N CYS A 6 1.07 -35.71 8.96
CA CYS A 6 1.84 -34.61 8.37
C CYS A 6 1.35 -33.20 8.74
N CYS A 7 0.14 -33.06 9.30
CA CYS A 7 -0.43 -31.74 9.65
C CYS A 7 -0.04 -31.25 11.05
N ALA A 8 0.69 -32.05 11.85
CA ALA A 8 1.02 -31.71 13.23
C ALA A 8 2.45 -31.16 13.44
N LEU A 9 3.31 -31.16 12.42
CA LEU A 9 4.70 -30.68 12.53
C LEU A 9 4.96 -29.29 11.95
N VAL A 10 3.94 -28.59 11.47
CA VAL A 10 4.06 -27.18 11.00
C VAL A 10 3.58 -26.17 12.06
N PHE A 11 3.11 -26.64 13.22
CA PHE A 11 2.55 -25.79 14.28
C PHE A 11 3.51 -25.48 15.44
N LEU A 12 4.82 -25.76 15.31
CA LEU A 12 5.80 -25.53 16.38
C LEU A 12 7.08 -24.77 15.96
N ASP A 13 7.03 -23.91 14.93
CA ASP A 13 8.13 -22.96 14.62
C ASP A 13 7.65 -21.51 14.41
N ILE A 14 6.51 -21.12 15.00
CA ILE A 14 6.06 -19.71 15.08
C ILE A 14 6.15 -19.22 16.52
N SER A 15 7.31 -19.46 17.14
CA SER A 15 7.72 -18.73 18.33
C SER A 15 9.20 -18.46 18.20
N ILE A 16 9.55 -17.17 18.31
CA ILE A 16 10.90 -16.60 18.21
C ILE A 16 11.38 -16.31 16.78
N LYS A 17 10.82 -15.25 16.17
CA LYS A 17 11.60 -14.26 15.41
C LYS A 17 10.81 -12.97 15.21
N TRP A 18 10.39 -12.38 16.32
CA TRP A 18 10.22 -10.94 16.43
C TRP A 18 11.26 -10.44 17.42
N THR A 19 11.89 -9.31 17.11
CA THR A 19 13.04 -8.68 17.79
C THR A 19 14.43 -9.12 17.33
N THR A 20 14.78 -8.78 16.09
CA THR A 20 16.12 -8.22 15.81
C THR A 20 15.96 -7.20 14.68
N GLN A 21 15.83 -5.92 15.04
CA GLN A 21 16.28 -4.85 14.15
C GLN A 21 17.78 -5.13 13.94
N GLU A 22 18.24 -5.36 12.71
CA GLU A 22 19.66 -5.56 12.44
C GLU A 22 20.43 -4.34 12.96
N THR A 23 21.14 -4.53 14.07
CA THR A 23 21.88 -3.50 14.82
C THR A 23 23.31 -3.32 14.33
N PHE A 24 23.69 -4.00 13.24
CA PHE A 24 25.05 -3.89 12.69
C PHE A 24 25.15 -2.69 11.73
N PRO A 25 26.07 -1.74 11.99
CA PRO A 25 26.26 -0.60 11.10
C PRO A 25 26.76 -1.08 9.74
N PRO A 26 26.12 -0.66 8.62
CA PRO A 26 26.65 -0.92 7.29
C PRO A 26 28.01 -0.26 7.14
N LYS A 27 28.92 -0.88 6.38
CA LYS A 27 30.29 -0.38 6.21
C LYS A 27 30.51 0.38 4.89
N TYR A 28 31.55 1.19 4.83
CA TYR A 28 32.04 1.86 3.62
C TYR A 28 33.56 1.87 3.58
N LEU A 29 34.12 1.98 2.38
CA LEU A 29 35.55 2.04 2.14
C LEU A 29 36.06 3.48 2.32
N HIS A 30 37.10 3.66 3.13
CA HIS A 30 37.74 4.95 3.37
C HIS A 30 39.25 4.82 3.25
N TYR A 31 39.92 5.81 2.66
CA TYR A 31 41.37 5.89 2.60
C TYR A 31 41.89 6.60 3.85
N ASP A 32 42.63 5.86 4.69
CA ASP A 32 43.24 6.41 5.90
C ASP A 32 44.58 7.08 5.55
N PRO A 33 44.69 8.41 5.66
CA PRO A 33 45.93 9.12 5.36
C PRO A 33 47.05 8.80 6.37
N GLU A 34 46.74 8.38 7.60
CA GLU A 34 47.76 8.07 8.62
C GLU A 34 48.55 6.81 8.27
N THR A 35 47.88 5.81 7.67
CA THR A 35 48.48 4.50 7.36
C THR A 35 48.63 4.24 5.88
N SER A 36 48.15 5.15 5.02
CA SER A 36 48.14 5.04 3.56
C SER A 36 47.47 3.76 3.06
N ARG A 37 46.40 3.31 3.74
CA ARG A 37 45.66 2.07 3.44
C ARG A 37 44.17 2.33 3.30
N GLN A 38 43.49 1.46 2.57
CA GLN A 38 42.03 1.42 2.55
C GLN A 38 41.49 0.62 3.73
N LEU A 39 40.57 1.23 4.47
CA LEU A 39 39.91 0.65 5.65
C LEU A 39 38.41 0.52 5.42
N MET A 40 37.81 -0.48 6.07
CA MET A 40 36.36 -0.69 6.10
C MET A 40 35.79 -0.06 7.37
N CYS A 41 35.20 1.13 7.22
CA CYS A 41 34.64 1.95 8.29
C CYS A 41 33.13 1.75 8.43
N ASP A 42 32.59 1.96 9.63
CA ASP A 42 31.15 1.95 9.89
C ASP A 42 30.51 3.25 9.41
N LYS A 43 29.36 3.18 8.73
CA LYS A 43 28.55 4.36 8.35
C LYS A 43 27.90 5.00 9.59
N CYS A 44 27.53 6.27 9.46
CA CYS A 44 26.78 6.96 10.50
C CYS A 44 25.28 6.65 10.42
N PRO A 45 24.60 6.41 11.57
CA PRO A 45 23.17 6.10 11.59
C PRO A 45 22.30 7.33 11.28
N PRO A 46 21.02 7.12 10.91
CA PRO A 46 20.03 8.19 10.84
C PRO A 46 20.03 9.04 12.13
N GLY A 47 19.88 10.35 12.00
CA GLY A 47 19.95 11.29 13.12
C GLY A 47 21.33 11.78 13.49
N THR A 48 22.36 11.40 12.73
CA THR A 48 23.74 11.82 12.97
C THR A 48 24.41 12.38 11.71
N SER A 49 25.60 12.96 11.86
CA SER A 49 26.50 13.42 10.80
C SER A 49 27.91 12.90 11.07
N LEU A 50 28.68 12.62 10.02
CA LEU A 50 30.05 12.14 10.14
C LEU A 50 30.95 13.28 10.62
N LYS A 51 31.71 13.06 11.69
CA LYS A 51 32.70 14.04 12.18
C LYS A 51 34.12 13.63 11.91
N GLN A 52 34.41 12.33 12.05
CA GLN A 52 35.72 11.79 11.77
C GLN A 52 35.55 10.40 11.16
N HIS A 53 36.29 10.15 10.09
CA HIS A 53 36.39 8.82 9.51
C HIS A 53 37.13 7.87 10.45
N CYS A 54 36.99 6.57 10.23
CA CYS A 54 37.76 5.58 10.98
C CYS A 54 39.23 5.60 10.55
N THR A 55 40.13 5.37 11.50
CA THR A 55 41.55 5.09 11.23
C THR A 55 41.85 3.66 11.66
N ALA A 56 43.07 3.17 11.43
CA ALA A 56 43.44 1.81 11.85
C ALA A 56 43.26 1.56 13.37
N ARG A 57 43.20 2.62 14.18
CA ARG A 57 43.08 2.56 15.65
C ARG A 57 41.76 3.12 16.20
N ARG A 58 41.00 3.88 15.41
CA ARG A 58 39.80 4.60 15.87
C ARG A 58 38.59 4.28 14.98
N LYS A 59 37.42 4.09 15.60
CA LYS A 59 36.16 3.89 14.87
C LYS A 59 35.66 5.22 14.29
N THR A 60 34.74 5.14 13.33
CA THR A 60 34.03 6.31 12.81
C THR A 60 33.35 7.07 13.95
N VAL A 61 33.49 8.39 13.96
CA VAL A 61 32.84 9.27 14.94
C VAL A 61 31.67 9.98 14.27
N CYS A 62 30.48 9.77 14.83
CA CYS A 62 29.25 10.40 14.38
C CYS A 62 28.72 11.33 15.48
N ALA A 63 28.21 12.51 15.10
CA ALA A 63 27.59 13.46 16.03
C ALA A 63 26.11 13.65 15.69
N PRO A 64 25.23 13.91 16.67
CA PRO A 64 23.81 14.11 16.41
C PRO A 64 23.57 15.31 15.50
N CYS A 65 22.53 15.24 14.65
CA CYS A 65 22.13 16.37 13.84
C CYS A 65 21.72 17.57 14.72
N PRO A 66 22.12 18.81 14.35
CA PRO A 66 21.67 20.03 14.99
C PRO A 66 20.14 20.20 14.91
N SER A 67 19.60 21.14 15.69
CA SER A 67 18.19 21.52 15.59
C SER A 67 17.85 21.98 14.18
N HIS A 68 16.69 21.55 13.66
CA HIS A 68 16.24 21.80 12.28
C HIS A 68 17.05 21.07 11.19
N TYR A 69 17.78 20.01 11.54
CA TYR A 69 18.44 19.14 10.59
C TYR A 69 18.16 17.66 10.84
N TYR A 70 18.23 16.84 9.79
CA TYR A 70 17.94 15.42 9.86
C TYR A 70 18.80 14.57 8.91
N THR A 71 18.88 13.27 9.19
CA THR A 71 19.32 12.23 8.25
C THR A 71 18.45 11.00 8.47
N ASP A 72 17.92 10.42 7.39
CA ASP A 72 16.90 9.35 7.44
C ASP A 72 17.46 7.95 7.14
N ARG A 73 18.72 7.86 6.73
CA ARG A 73 19.38 6.61 6.30
C ARG A 73 20.83 6.57 6.78
N TRP A 74 21.42 5.37 6.80
CA TRP A 74 22.85 5.20 7.03
C TRP A 74 23.68 5.88 5.94
N HIS A 75 24.60 6.76 6.32
CA HIS A 75 25.30 7.62 5.39
C HIS A 75 26.74 7.91 5.80
N THR A 76 27.48 8.60 4.93
CA THR A 76 28.87 9.03 5.12
C THR A 76 29.03 10.56 5.00
N SER A 77 27.92 11.29 4.87
CA SER A 77 27.90 12.76 4.83
C SER A 77 28.32 13.34 6.18
N ASP A 78 29.16 14.37 6.14
CA ASP A 78 29.59 15.18 7.27
C ASP A 78 28.55 16.23 7.68
N GLU A 79 27.62 16.53 6.77
CA GLU A 79 26.48 17.44 6.97
C GLU A 79 25.15 16.68 7.09
N CYS A 80 24.23 17.21 7.91
CA CYS A 80 22.83 16.79 7.95
C CYS A 80 21.99 17.63 6.97
N LEU A 81 20.80 17.13 6.60
CA LEU A 81 19.88 17.82 5.71
C LEU A 81 19.01 18.81 6.47
N TYR A 82 18.87 20.04 5.95
CA TYR A 82 18.00 21.04 6.58
C TYR A 82 16.52 20.69 6.41
N CYS A 83 15.74 20.87 7.48
CA CYS A 83 14.31 20.59 7.48
C CYS A 83 13.55 21.53 6.53
N THR A 84 13.11 21.01 5.39
CA THR A 84 12.42 21.77 4.35
C THR A 84 11.32 20.95 3.69
N PRO A 85 10.23 21.58 3.18
CA PRO A 85 9.94 23.01 3.22
C PRO A 85 9.30 23.46 4.54
N VAL A 86 9.12 24.78 4.69
CA VAL A 86 8.13 25.33 5.65
C VAL A 86 6.74 25.08 5.08
N CYS A 87 5.78 24.68 5.92
CA CYS A 87 4.42 24.48 5.46
C CYS A 87 3.83 25.81 5.00
N LYS A 88 3.23 25.79 3.81
CA LYS A 88 2.67 26.97 3.16
C LYS A 88 1.25 27.24 3.67
N GLU A 89 0.61 28.29 3.16
CA GLU A 89 -0.79 28.58 3.44
C GLU A 89 -1.68 27.37 3.14
N LEU A 90 -2.65 27.13 4.02
CA LEU A 90 -3.60 26.02 3.93
C LEU A 90 -2.95 24.62 3.97
N GLN A 91 -1.73 24.54 4.52
CA GLN A 91 -1.09 23.29 4.91
C GLN A 91 -0.99 23.19 6.42
N TYR A 92 -1.10 21.97 6.95
CA TYR A 92 -0.76 21.66 8.33
C TYR A 92 0.47 20.74 8.38
N VAL A 93 1.16 20.78 9.52
CA VAL A 93 2.28 19.86 9.77
C VAL A 93 1.71 18.50 10.12
N LYS A 94 1.79 17.56 9.18
CA LYS A 94 1.39 16.15 9.41
C LYS A 94 2.42 15.43 10.27
N GLN A 95 3.69 15.74 10.05
CA GLN A 95 4.81 15.17 10.77
C GLN A 95 5.85 16.27 10.99
N GLU A 96 6.21 16.48 12.25
CA GLU A 96 7.25 17.44 12.61
C GLU A 96 8.62 16.98 12.16
N CYS A 97 9.53 17.93 11.97
CA CYS A 97 10.93 17.57 11.71
C CYS A 97 11.60 17.10 13.00
N ASN A 98 12.40 16.05 12.92
CA ASN A 98 13.30 15.67 13.99
C ASN A 98 14.65 15.22 13.40
N ARG A 99 15.56 14.69 14.23
CA ARG A 99 16.88 14.27 13.75
C ARG A 99 16.81 13.14 12.70
N THR A 100 15.82 12.26 12.75
CA THR A 100 15.74 11.09 11.88
C THR A 100 14.81 11.25 10.68
N HIS A 101 14.02 12.31 10.61
CA HIS A 101 13.11 12.55 9.50
C HIS A 101 12.79 14.02 9.28
N ASN A 102 12.49 14.34 8.03
CA ASN A 102 12.08 15.67 7.62
C ASN A 102 10.66 16.01 8.09
N ARG A 103 10.33 17.31 8.08
CA ARG A 103 8.95 17.78 8.15
C ARG A 103 8.15 17.29 6.95
N VAL A 104 6.89 16.92 7.19
CA VAL A 104 5.91 16.62 6.14
C VAL A 104 4.71 17.54 6.29
N CYS A 105 4.45 18.32 5.24
CA CYS A 105 3.29 19.19 5.14
C CYS A 105 2.20 18.53 4.30
N GLU A 106 0.95 18.71 4.69
CA GLU A 106 -0.22 18.19 3.98
C GLU A 106 -1.26 19.31 3.85
N CYS A 107 -1.94 19.39 2.70
CA CYS A 107 -3.01 20.36 2.51
C CYS A 107 -4.18 20.05 3.45
N GLU A 108 -4.89 21.09 3.87
CA GLU A 108 -6.16 20.95 4.59
C GLU A 108 -7.17 20.08 3.85
N GLU A 109 -8.13 19.54 4.60
CA GLU A 109 -9.16 18.66 4.06
C GLU A 109 -9.92 19.32 2.89
N GLY A 110 -10.18 18.53 1.84
CA GLY A 110 -10.84 19.02 0.63
C GLY A 110 -9.93 19.79 -0.34
N ARG A 111 -8.60 19.80 -0.13
CA ARG A 111 -7.61 20.42 -1.02
C ARG A 111 -6.51 19.45 -1.45
N TYR A 112 -5.81 19.80 -2.53
CA TYR A 112 -4.62 19.09 -3.01
C TYR A 112 -3.51 20.08 -3.39
N LEU A 113 -2.26 19.63 -3.30
CA LEU A 113 -1.09 20.44 -3.66
C LEU A 113 -0.90 20.42 -5.18
N GLU A 114 -0.99 21.58 -5.80
CA GLU A 114 -0.64 21.82 -7.20
C GLU A 114 0.45 22.88 -7.24
N LEU A 115 1.64 22.51 -7.72
CA LEU A 115 2.86 23.33 -7.67
C LEU A 115 3.13 23.86 -6.24
N GLU A 116 2.80 25.12 -6.00
CA GLU A 116 3.09 25.82 -4.75
C GLU A 116 1.86 26.03 -3.85
N PHE A 117 0.64 25.70 -4.32
CA PHE A 117 -0.61 26.09 -3.66
C PHE A 117 -1.52 24.90 -3.37
N CYS A 118 -2.26 24.98 -2.25
CA CYS A 118 -3.32 24.02 -1.93
C CYS A 118 -4.64 24.43 -2.59
N LEU A 119 -4.94 23.82 -3.74
CA LEU A 119 -6.16 24.08 -4.49
C LEU A 119 -7.32 23.24 -3.97
N LYS A 120 -8.54 23.79 -3.98
CA LYS A 120 -9.74 23.02 -3.63
C LYS A 120 -9.96 21.92 -4.65
N HIS A 121 -10.33 20.73 -4.18
CA HIS A 121 -10.88 19.72 -5.05
C HIS A 121 -12.10 20.28 -5.79
N ARG A 122 -12.21 19.95 -7.07
CA ARG A 122 -13.37 20.33 -7.86
C ARG A 122 -14.59 19.58 -7.33
N SER A 123 -15.63 20.31 -6.93
CA SER A 123 -16.93 19.71 -6.65
C SER A 123 -17.47 19.08 -7.93
N CYS A 124 -17.87 17.82 -7.84
CA CYS A 124 -18.49 17.16 -8.98
C CYS A 124 -19.88 17.76 -9.24
N PRO A 125 -20.28 17.95 -10.51
CA PRO A 125 -21.65 18.33 -10.85
C PRO A 125 -22.67 17.31 -10.28
N PRO A 126 -23.93 17.72 -10.04
CA PRO A 126 -24.98 16.78 -9.65
C PRO A 126 -25.03 15.57 -10.59
N GLY A 127 -24.94 14.36 -10.04
CA GLY A 127 -24.89 13.10 -10.80
C GLY A 127 -23.48 12.58 -11.10
N PHE A 128 -22.42 13.30 -10.75
CA PHE A 128 -21.03 12.87 -10.90
C PHE A 128 -20.34 12.79 -9.53
N GLY A 129 -19.39 11.86 -9.36
CA GLY A 129 -18.59 11.69 -8.14
C GLY A 129 -17.10 11.82 -8.41
N VAL A 130 -16.31 12.13 -7.37
CA VAL A 130 -14.85 12.17 -7.46
C VAL A 130 -14.38 10.74 -7.72
N LEU A 131 -13.88 10.47 -8.93
CA LEU A 131 -13.24 9.20 -9.25
C LEU A 131 -11.83 9.21 -8.64
N HIS A 132 -11.72 9.00 -7.33
CA HIS A 132 -10.47 8.53 -6.72
C HIS A 132 -10.19 7.15 -7.31
N ALA A 133 -9.59 7.07 -8.51
CA ALA A 133 -9.53 5.87 -9.37
C ALA A 133 -10.07 4.64 -8.64
N ASP A 134 -11.40 4.49 -8.65
CA ASP A 134 -12.12 3.65 -7.70
C ASP A 134 -11.63 2.24 -7.99
N VAL A 135 -10.78 1.69 -7.12
CA VAL A 135 -10.24 0.36 -7.36
C VAL A 135 -11.36 -0.62 -7.08
N THR A 136 -11.80 -1.37 -8.06
CA THR A 136 -12.88 -2.33 -7.81
C THR A 136 -12.39 -3.49 -6.93
N LEU A 137 -13.29 -4.38 -6.49
CA LEU A 137 -12.89 -5.45 -5.57
C LEU A 137 -11.99 -6.49 -6.27
N CYS A 138 -12.24 -6.78 -7.56
CA CYS A 138 -11.41 -7.66 -8.37
C CYS A 138 -10.08 -7.00 -8.77
N GLU A 139 -10.08 -5.70 -9.05
CA GLU A 139 -8.83 -4.98 -9.27
C GLU A 139 -7.95 -5.01 -8.02
N GLU A 140 -8.54 -4.80 -6.84
CA GLU A 140 -7.78 -4.89 -5.60
C GLU A 140 -7.21 -6.29 -5.41
N ALA A 141 -8.04 -7.32 -5.58
CA ALA A 141 -7.60 -8.71 -5.46
C ALA A 141 -6.46 -9.03 -6.43
N PHE A 142 -6.55 -8.54 -7.68
CA PHE A 142 -5.50 -8.68 -8.68
C PHE A 142 -4.21 -7.92 -8.30
N PHE A 143 -4.32 -6.65 -7.92
CA PHE A 143 -3.13 -5.85 -7.56
C PHE A 143 -2.46 -6.39 -6.30
N ARG A 144 -3.23 -6.87 -5.32
CA ARG A 144 -2.70 -7.52 -4.11
C ARG A 144 -2.08 -8.88 -4.41
N PHE A 145 -2.59 -9.62 -5.40
CA PHE A 145 -1.95 -10.82 -5.92
C PHE A 145 -0.57 -10.52 -6.52
N ALA A 146 -0.41 -9.39 -7.21
CA ALA A 146 0.85 -8.96 -7.80
C ALA A 146 1.90 -8.46 -6.78
N VAL A 147 1.52 -8.27 -5.50
CA VAL A 147 2.46 -7.89 -4.44
C VAL A 147 3.26 -9.12 -4.00
N PRO A 148 4.60 -9.12 -4.12
CA PRO A 148 5.41 -10.27 -3.74
C PRO A 148 5.37 -10.53 -2.23
N THR A 149 5.30 -11.79 -1.84
CA THR A 149 5.28 -12.22 -0.43
C THR A 149 6.65 -12.08 0.26
N LYS A 150 7.74 -12.01 -0.51
CA LYS A 150 9.10 -11.74 -0.07
C LYS A 150 9.63 -10.52 -0.81
N PHE A 151 9.90 -9.43 -0.08
CA PHE A 151 10.42 -8.21 -0.67
C PHE A 151 11.88 -8.40 -1.08
N THR A 152 12.12 -8.45 -2.39
CA THR A 152 13.46 -8.27 -2.94
C THR A 152 13.82 -6.78 -2.89
N PRO A 153 15.05 -6.42 -2.49
CA PRO A 153 15.56 -5.06 -2.67
C PRO A 153 15.38 -4.67 -4.15
N ASN A 154 14.86 -3.46 -4.41
CA ASN A 154 14.60 -2.93 -5.74
C ASN A 154 13.38 -3.51 -6.51
N TRP A 155 12.48 -4.28 -5.88
CA TRP A 155 11.26 -4.76 -6.55
C TRP A 155 10.47 -3.65 -7.27
N LEU A 156 10.28 -2.50 -6.61
CA LEU A 156 9.46 -1.42 -7.16
C LEU A 156 10.07 -0.84 -8.44
N SER A 157 11.40 -0.67 -8.51
CA SER A 157 12.06 -0.16 -9.72
C SER A 157 12.00 -1.19 -10.85
N VAL A 158 12.24 -2.47 -10.54
CA VAL A 158 12.09 -3.56 -11.52
C VAL A 158 10.68 -3.56 -12.09
N LEU A 159 9.66 -3.41 -11.24
CA LEU A 159 8.28 -3.36 -11.71
C LEU A 159 8.02 -2.15 -12.61
N VAL A 160 8.47 -0.94 -12.23
CA VAL A 160 8.34 0.27 -13.07
C VAL A 160 8.97 0.08 -14.45
N ASP A 161 10.15 -0.54 -14.52
CA ASP A 161 10.89 -0.72 -15.77
C ASP A 161 10.24 -1.75 -16.71
N ASN A 162 9.51 -2.71 -16.14
CA ASN A 162 8.86 -3.80 -16.89
C ASN A 162 7.36 -3.57 -17.15
N LEU A 163 6.76 -2.51 -16.58
CA LEU A 163 5.36 -2.20 -16.85
C LEU A 163 5.19 -1.67 -18.29
N PRO A 164 4.28 -2.25 -19.09
CA PRO A 164 4.08 -1.88 -20.49
C PRO A 164 3.28 -0.58 -20.63
N GLY A 165 3.24 -0.05 -21.85
CA GLY A 165 2.51 1.18 -22.16
C GLY A 165 3.26 2.44 -21.73
N THR A 166 2.51 3.48 -21.38
CA THR A 166 3.08 4.73 -20.89
C THR A 166 3.65 4.52 -19.50
N ARG A 167 4.95 4.81 -19.36
CA ARG A 167 5.67 4.66 -18.09
C ARG A 167 5.18 5.67 -17.05
N VAL A 168 5.12 5.21 -15.81
CA VAL A 168 4.88 6.08 -14.65
C VAL A 168 6.07 7.01 -14.47
N ASN A 169 5.83 8.32 -14.34
CA ASN A 169 6.91 9.29 -14.19
C ASN A 169 7.67 9.13 -12.85
N ALA A 170 8.96 9.49 -12.85
CA ALA A 170 9.84 9.30 -11.71
C ALA A 170 9.37 10.06 -10.46
N GLU A 171 8.79 11.26 -10.63
CA GLU A 171 8.28 12.06 -9.53
C GLU A 171 7.14 11.35 -8.78
N SER A 172 6.22 10.72 -9.52
CA SER A 172 5.10 9.97 -8.94
C SER A 172 5.59 8.71 -8.22
N VAL A 173 6.61 8.03 -8.77
CA VAL A 173 7.23 6.88 -8.11
C VAL A 173 7.88 7.30 -6.78
N GLU A 174 8.60 8.41 -6.75
CA GLU A 174 9.18 8.94 -5.51
C GLU A 174 8.10 9.40 -4.52
N ARG A 175 7.01 9.98 -5.00
CA ARG A 175 5.84 10.33 -4.18
C ARG A 175 5.22 9.09 -3.54
N ILE A 176 5.12 7.98 -4.27
CA ILE A 176 4.62 6.69 -3.76
C ILE A 176 5.55 6.16 -2.66
N LYS A 177 6.87 6.14 -2.89
CA LYS A 177 7.86 5.69 -1.91
C LYS A 177 7.82 6.51 -0.61
N ARG A 178 7.58 7.82 -0.71
CA ARG A 178 7.52 8.73 0.46
C ARG A 178 6.24 8.60 1.27
N ARG A 179 5.10 8.26 0.64
CA ARG A 179 3.78 8.31 1.27
C ARG A 179 3.24 6.95 1.74
N HIS A 180 3.79 5.85 1.25
CA HIS A 180 3.24 4.50 1.47
C HIS A 180 4.28 3.51 2.00
N SER A 181 3.81 2.55 2.80
CA SER A 181 4.63 1.45 3.30
C SER A 181 5.16 0.59 2.14
N PRO A 182 6.31 -0.11 2.28
CA PRO A 182 6.83 -0.98 1.23
C PRO A 182 5.80 -1.99 0.69
N GLN A 183 4.93 -2.48 1.57
CA GLN A 183 3.84 -3.40 1.27
C GLN A 183 2.77 -2.79 0.35
N GLU A 184 2.54 -1.49 0.46
CA GLU A 184 1.50 -0.76 -0.25
C GLU A 184 2.03 -0.03 -1.51
N GLN A 185 3.34 0.19 -1.61
CA GLN A 185 3.97 0.87 -2.76
C GLN A 185 3.66 0.18 -4.09
N THR A 186 3.72 -1.15 -4.16
CA THR A 186 3.39 -1.91 -5.38
C THR A 186 1.93 -1.73 -5.78
N PHE A 187 1.02 -1.80 -4.80
CA PHE A 187 -0.42 -1.60 -5.04
C PHE A 187 -0.70 -0.20 -5.60
N GLN A 188 -0.14 0.84 -4.99
CA GLN A 188 -0.32 2.22 -5.42
C GLN A 188 0.30 2.49 -6.80
N LEU A 189 1.44 1.86 -7.10
CA LEU A 189 2.06 1.93 -8.42
C LEU A 189 1.15 1.31 -9.49
N LEU A 190 0.63 0.10 -9.27
CA LEU A 190 -0.25 -0.57 -10.23
C LEU A 190 -1.56 0.20 -10.44
N LYS A 191 -2.11 0.80 -9.37
CA LYS A 191 -3.26 1.70 -9.44
C LYS A 191 -2.99 2.91 -10.34
N LEU A 192 -1.84 3.57 -10.14
CA LEU A 192 -1.44 4.74 -10.93
C LEU A 192 -1.16 4.37 -12.39
N TRP A 193 -0.43 3.27 -12.61
CA TRP A 193 -0.14 2.75 -13.94
C TRP A 193 -1.42 2.43 -14.71
N LYS A 194 -2.37 1.73 -14.09
CA LYS A 194 -3.68 1.46 -14.69
C LYS A 194 -4.38 2.74 -15.11
N HIS A 195 -4.42 3.74 -14.23
CA HIS A 195 -5.10 4.99 -14.53
C HIS A 195 -4.50 5.73 -15.72
N GLN A 196 -3.16 5.75 -15.83
CA GLN A 196 -2.45 6.39 -16.94
C GLN A 196 -2.65 5.65 -18.27
N ASN A 197 -2.86 4.34 -18.22
CA ASN A 197 -2.94 3.47 -19.39
C ASN A 197 -4.36 3.01 -19.75
N LYS A 198 -5.39 3.53 -19.05
CA LYS A 198 -6.79 3.07 -19.17
C LYS A 198 -7.36 3.14 -20.59
N ASP A 199 -6.88 4.08 -21.41
CA ASP A 199 -7.40 4.35 -22.75
C ASP A 199 -6.60 3.63 -23.86
N GLN A 200 -5.56 2.85 -23.51
CA GLN A 200 -4.76 2.13 -24.50
C GLN A 200 -5.41 0.81 -24.92
N ASP A 201 -5.50 0.58 -26.23
CA ASP A 201 -6.12 -0.62 -26.82
C ASP A 201 -5.49 -1.93 -26.36
N MET A 202 -4.18 -1.92 -26.13
CA MET A 202 -3.42 -3.10 -25.66
C MET A 202 -3.97 -3.68 -24.35
N PHE A 203 -4.55 -2.85 -23.47
CA PHE A 203 -5.05 -3.28 -22.17
C PHE A 203 -6.56 -3.53 -22.13
N LYS A 204 -7.28 -3.32 -23.24
CA LYS A 204 -8.73 -3.55 -23.30
C LYS A 204 -9.10 -4.97 -22.89
N LYS A 205 -8.32 -5.97 -23.30
CA LYS A 205 -8.56 -7.38 -22.95
C LYS A 205 -8.35 -7.66 -21.46
N ILE A 206 -7.30 -7.08 -20.86
CA ILE A 206 -7.03 -7.19 -19.42
C ILE A 206 -8.19 -6.58 -18.62
N PHE A 207 -8.67 -5.40 -19.04
CA PHE A 207 -9.79 -4.74 -18.38
C PHE A 207 -11.12 -5.48 -18.57
N GLN A 208 -11.38 -6.03 -19.76
CA GLN A 208 -12.56 -6.89 -20.00
C GLN A 208 -12.57 -8.13 -19.10
N ASP A 209 -11.43 -8.79 -18.92
CA ASP A 209 -11.30 -9.96 -18.04
C ASP A 209 -11.56 -9.59 -16.57
N ILE A 210 -11.15 -8.40 -16.13
CA ILE A 210 -11.48 -7.85 -14.80
C ILE A 210 -12.97 -7.54 -14.69
N ASP A 211 -13.58 -6.94 -15.72
CA ASP A 211 -15.02 -6.64 -15.73
C ASP A 211 -15.89 -7.89 -15.62
N LEU A 212 -15.46 -9.03 -16.19
CA LEU A 212 -16.14 -10.32 -16.01
C LEU A 212 -16.14 -10.77 -14.54
N CYS A 213 -15.04 -10.52 -13.82
CA CYS A 213 -14.98 -10.74 -12.38
C CYS A 213 -15.94 -9.80 -11.63
N GLU A 214 -15.95 -8.51 -11.98
CA GLU A 214 -16.83 -7.53 -11.33
C GLU A 214 -18.31 -7.87 -11.51
N ASN A 215 -18.70 -8.29 -12.71
CA ASN A 215 -20.05 -8.78 -12.97
C ASN A 215 -20.42 -9.99 -12.09
N SER A 216 -19.45 -10.87 -11.81
CA SER A 216 -19.66 -12.01 -10.92
C SER A 216 -19.77 -11.60 -9.45
N VAL A 217 -18.96 -10.64 -9.00
CA VAL A 217 -19.10 -10.03 -7.67
C VAL A 217 -20.46 -9.37 -7.54
N GLN A 218 -20.86 -8.58 -8.53
CA GLN A 218 -22.14 -7.88 -8.56
C GLN A 218 -23.34 -8.84 -8.51
N ARG A 219 -23.26 -10.02 -9.13
CA ARG A 219 -24.30 -11.06 -8.99
C ARG A 219 -24.42 -11.58 -7.56
N HIS A 220 -23.29 -11.71 -6.83
CA HIS A 220 -23.30 -12.19 -5.45
C HIS A 220 -23.88 -11.17 -4.45
N ILE A 221 -23.61 -9.87 -4.61
CA ILE A 221 -23.96 -8.86 -3.60
C ILE A 221 -24.90 -7.75 -4.10
N GLY A 222 -25.07 -7.58 -5.40
CA GLY A 222 -25.85 -6.49 -5.99
C GLY A 222 -27.38 -6.63 -5.84
N HIS A 223 -27.88 -7.83 -5.52
CA HIS A 223 -29.30 -8.04 -5.21
C HIS A 223 -29.64 -7.74 -3.73
N ILE A 224 -28.64 -7.41 -2.91
CA ILE A 224 -28.82 -7.17 -1.49
C ILE A 224 -29.27 -5.73 -1.29
N ASN A 225 -30.43 -5.55 -0.66
CA ASN A 225 -30.90 -4.24 -0.23
C ASN A 225 -30.77 -4.14 1.29
N LEU A 226 -29.87 -3.28 1.77
CA LEU A 226 -29.61 -3.08 3.20
C LEU A 226 -30.20 -1.76 3.66
N THR A 227 -30.74 -1.75 4.88
CA THR A 227 -31.13 -0.50 5.54
C THR A 227 -29.90 0.30 6.00
N PHE A 228 -30.08 1.58 6.31
CA PHE A 228 -29.03 2.42 6.90
C PHE A 228 -28.38 1.77 8.13
N GLU A 229 -29.19 1.26 9.05
CA GLU A 229 -28.71 0.59 10.27
C GLU A 229 -27.91 -0.68 9.98
N GLN A 230 -28.32 -1.45 8.97
CA GLN A 230 -27.59 -2.65 8.54
C GLN A 230 -26.26 -2.29 7.87
N LEU A 231 -26.23 -1.25 7.03
CA LEU A 231 -24.99 -0.75 6.44
C LEU A 231 -24.05 -0.22 7.53
N ARG A 232 -24.56 0.55 8.50
CA ARG A 232 -23.78 1.04 9.64
C ARG A 232 -23.17 -0.12 10.43
N THR A 233 -23.98 -1.11 10.79
CA THR A 233 -23.51 -2.31 11.52
C THR A 233 -22.42 -3.06 10.74
N LEU A 234 -22.59 -3.23 9.43
CA LEU A 234 -21.58 -3.86 8.55
C LEU A 234 -20.27 -3.07 8.57
N MET A 235 -20.33 -1.76 8.38
CA MET A 235 -19.14 -0.90 8.33
C MET A 235 -18.46 -0.77 9.69
N GLU A 236 -19.20 -0.78 10.79
CA GLU A 236 -18.66 -0.80 12.16
C GLU A 236 -17.93 -2.11 12.48
N SER A 237 -18.34 -3.22 11.87
CA SER A 237 -17.72 -4.53 12.06
C SER A 237 -16.37 -4.69 11.35
N LEU A 238 -16.05 -3.83 10.38
CA LEU A 238 -14.74 -3.83 9.71
C LEU A 238 -13.63 -3.32 10.66
N PRO A 239 -12.40 -3.84 10.56
CA PRO A 239 -11.28 -3.38 11.38
C PRO A 239 -10.81 -1.96 11.00
N GLY A 240 -9.98 -1.35 11.84
CA GLY A 240 -9.34 -0.06 11.55
C GLY A 240 -10.27 1.17 11.67
N LYS A 241 -9.94 2.22 10.90
CA LYS A 241 -10.68 3.49 10.84
C LYS A 241 -12.05 3.27 10.20
N LYS A 242 -13.11 3.77 10.86
CA LYS A 242 -14.49 3.56 10.45
C LYS A 242 -14.88 4.53 9.33
N VAL A 243 -15.81 4.08 8.49
CA VAL A 243 -16.53 4.98 7.58
C VAL A 243 -17.55 5.76 8.39
N THR A 244 -17.62 7.08 8.18
CA THR A 244 -18.46 7.95 9.00
C THR A 244 -19.94 7.73 8.67
N THR A 245 -20.83 8.07 9.61
CA THR A 245 -22.27 8.03 9.37
C THR A 245 -22.68 8.95 8.20
N GLU A 246 -22.06 10.12 8.09
CA GLU A 246 -22.28 11.05 6.99
C GLU A 246 -21.92 10.43 5.61
N ASP A 247 -20.78 9.72 5.53
CA ASP A 247 -20.36 9.00 4.32
C ASP A 247 -21.37 7.90 3.93
N ILE A 248 -21.97 7.23 4.92
CA ILE A 248 -23.01 6.21 4.71
C ILE A 248 -24.29 6.85 4.16
N GLU A 249 -24.76 7.95 4.77
CA GLU A 249 -25.93 8.69 4.30
C GLU A 249 -25.75 9.22 2.88
N LYS A 250 -24.58 9.79 2.57
CA LYS A 250 -24.24 10.24 1.22
C LYS A 250 -24.27 9.08 0.23
N THR A 251 -23.75 7.92 0.60
CA THR A 251 -23.74 6.73 -0.26
C THR A 251 -25.16 6.22 -0.54
N LEU A 252 -26.05 6.20 0.46
CA LEU A 252 -27.46 5.83 0.27
C LEU A 252 -28.20 6.79 -0.67
N LYS A 253 -27.89 8.09 -0.61
CA LYS A 253 -28.50 9.11 -1.48
C LYS A 253 -27.95 9.10 -2.90
N ALA A 254 -26.65 8.83 -3.07
CA ALA A 254 -25.96 8.97 -4.35
C ALA A 254 -25.85 7.67 -5.15
N CYS A 255 -25.91 6.50 -4.52
CA CYS A 255 -25.68 5.21 -5.17
C CYS A 255 -26.92 4.33 -5.19
N LYS A 256 -27.08 3.54 -6.26
CA LYS A 256 -28.08 2.47 -6.34
C LYS A 256 -27.85 1.45 -5.22
N SER A 257 -28.91 0.84 -4.70
CA SER A 257 -28.82 -0.20 -3.65
C SER A 257 -27.79 -1.29 -3.97
N SER A 258 -27.73 -1.69 -5.24
CA SER A 258 -26.81 -2.70 -5.75
C SER A 258 -25.32 -2.32 -5.66
N GLU A 259 -24.99 -1.04 -5.50
CA GLU A 259 -23.61 -0.53 -5.51
C GLU A 259 -23.15 -0.04 -4.13
N GLN A 260 -24.08 0.16 -3.18
CA GLN A 260 -23.80 0.78 -1.89
C GLN A 260 -22.71 0.05 -1.08
N ILE A 261 -22.76 -1.28 -1.00
CA ILE A 261 -21.76 -2.08 -0.26
C ILE A 261 -20.37 -1.86 -0.87
N LEU A 262 -20.25 -1.97 -2.19
CA LEU A 262 -18.97 -1.81 -2.89
C LEU A 262 -18.41 -0.39 -2.71
N LYS A 263 -19.27 0.63 -2.78
CA LYS A 263 -18.84 2.02 -2.57
C LYS A 263 -18.33 2.24 -1.14
N LEU A 264 -19.03 1.72 -0.14
CA LEU A 264 -18.62 1.83 1.26
C LEU A 264 -17.32 1.07 1.54
N LEU A 265 -17.10 -0.09 0.93
CA LEU A 265 -15.83 -0.82 1.02
C LEU A 265 -14.69 -0.02 0.37
N SER A 266 -14.93 0.64 -0.77
CA SER A 266 -13.94 1.55 -1.38
C SER A 266 -13.58 2.69 -0.43
N LEU A 267 -14.57 3.34 0.20
CA LEU A 267 -14.35 4.40 1.20
C LEU A 267 -13.58 3.91 2.43
N TRP A 268 -13.91 2.72 2.94
CA TRP A 268 -13.18 2.10 4.04
C TRP A 268 -11.71 1.88 3.69
N ARG A 269 -11.43 1.36 2.49
CA ARG A 269 -10.07 1.13 2.02
C ARG A 269 -9.27 2.42 1.89
N ILE A 270 -9.87 3.51 1.40
CA ILE A 270 -9.21 4.83 1.35
C ILE A 270 -8.75 5.28 2.75
N LYS A 271 -9.56 5.02 3.78
CA LYS A 271 -9.21 5.37 5.17
C LYS A 271 -8.20 4.40 5.81
N ASN A 272 -8.04 3.19 5.27
CA ASN A 272 -7.27 2.11 5.90
C ASN A 272 -6.06 1.60 5.11
N GLY A 273 -5.76 2.15 3.93
CA GLY A 273 -4.51 1.93 3.16
C GLY A 273 -4.11 0.46 3.04
N ASP A 274 -3.11 0.08 3.83
CA ASP A 274 -2.45 -1.24 3.88
C ASP A 274 -3.38 -2.42 4.22
N GLN A 275 -4.63 -2.17 4.63
CA GLN A 275 -5.57 -3.25 4.91
C GLN A 275 -6.15 -3.86 3.62
N ASP A 276 -6.32 -5.18 3.65
CA ASP A 276 -6.94 -5.97 2.59
C ASP A 276 -8.44 -6.04 2.82
N THR A 277 -9.23 -5.61 1.83
CA THR A 277 -10.69 -5.59 1.92
C THR A 277 -11.29 -6.97 2.16
N LEU A 278 -10.72 -8.03 1.59
CA LEU A 278 -11.19 -9.40 1.81
C LEU A 278 -10.87 -9.87 3.22
N LYS A 279 -9.68 -9.56 3.74
CA LYS A 279 -9.34 -9.83 5.16
C LYS A 279 -10.22 -9.03 6.12
N GLY A 280 -10.48 -7.76 5.80
CA GLY A 280 -11.40 -6.90 6.53
C GLY A 280 -12.82 -7.47 6.56
N LEU A 281 -13.34 -7.90 5.41
CA LEU A 281 -14.65 -8.55 5.33
C LEU A 281 -14.71 -9.89 6.08
N MET A 282 -13.65 -10.71 6.03
CA MET A 282 -13.57 -11.94 6.83
C MET A 282 -13.63 -11.64 8.33
N HIS A 283 -12.93 -10.59 8.78
CA HIS A 283 -13.01 -10.09 10.15
C HIS A 283 -14.45 -9.65 10.47
N ALA A 284 -15.04 -8.77 9.68
CA ALA A 284 -16.41 -8.29 9.88
C ALA A 284 -17.42 -9.44 9.97
N LEU A 285 -17.34 -10.43 9.09
CA LEU A 285 -18.23 -11.60 9.11
C LEU A 285 -18.10 -12.48 10.36
N LYS A 286 -16.95 -12.45 11.05
CA LYS A 286 -16.77 -13.10 12.35
C LYS A 286 -17.52 -12.35 13.44
N HIS A 287 -17.45 -11.02 13.42
CA HIS A 287 -18.11 -10.13 14.38
C HIS A 287 -19.62 -10.03 14.16
N LEU A 288 -20.10 -9.99 12.92
CA LEU A 288 -21.54 -9.89 12.60
C LEU A 288 -22.39 -11.05 13.14
N LYS A 289 -21.76 -12.18 13.50
CA LYS A 289 -22.44 -13.28 14.19
C LYS A 289 -23.05 -12.87 15.53
N THR A 290 -22.50 -11.86 16.21
CA THR A 290 -23.00 -11.38 17.50
C THR A 290 -24.15 -10.40 17.38
N TYR A 291 -24.41 -9.84 16.19
CA TYR A 291 -25.33 -8.71 15.99
C TYR A 291 -26.67 -9.09 15.32
N HIS A 292 -27.09 -10.36 15.36
CA HIS A 292 -28.32 -10.84 14.70
C HIS A 292 -28.44 -10.40 13.22
N PHE A 293 -27.31 -10.26 12.55
CA PHE A 293 -27.24 -9.71 11.20
C PHE A 293 -27.88 -10.65 10.16
N PRO A 294 -28.53 -10.15 9.09
CA PRO A 294 -29.23 -11.00 8.13
C PRO A 294 -28.34 -12.10 7.53
N LYS A 295 -28.74 -13.36 7.73
CA LYS A 295 -27.96 -14.54 7.31
C LYS A 295 -27.71 -14.56 5.80
N THR A 296 -28.71 -14.18 5.00
CA THR A 296 -28.62 -14.08 3.54
C THR A 296 -27.46 -13.18 3.10
N VAL A 297 -27.34 -12.01 3.73
CA VAL A 297 -26.28 -11.03 3.46
C VAL A 297 -24.91 -11.61 3.81
N THR A 298 -24.77 -12.19 5.01
CA THR A 298 -23.50 -12.82 5.41
C THR A 298 -23.08 -13.97 4.50
N GLN A 299 -24.05 -14.74 3.98
CA GLN A 299 -23.79 -15.83 3.05
C GLN A 299 -23.34 -15.30 1.69
N SER A 300 -23.98 -14.26 1.16
CA SER A 300 -23.58 -13.61 -0.09
C SER A 300 -22.18 -13.01 0.00
N LEU A 301 -21.85 -12.29 1.09
CA LEU A 301 -20.49 -11.77 1.32
C LEU A 301 -19.45 -12.91 1.41
N LYS A 302 -19.77 -14.02 2.08
CA LYS A 302 -18.89 -15.22 2.11
C LYS A 302 -18.71 -15.83 0.72
N LYS A 303 -19.76 -15.88 -0.10
CA LYS A 303 -19.66 -16.36 -1.49
C LYS A 303 -18.71 -15.49 -2.30
N THR A 304 -18.80 -14.15 -2.17
CA THR A 304 -17.87 -13.22 -2.83
C THR A 304 -16.42 -13.46 -2.42
N ILE A 305 -16.14 -13.60 -1.11
CA ILE A 305 -14.77 -13.88 -0.64
C ILE A 305 -14.25 -15.21 -1.20
N ARG A 306 -15.06 -16.27 -1.12
CA ARG A 306 -14.68 -17.59 -1.67
C ARG A 306 -14.46 -17.54 -3.18
N PHE A 307 -15.27 -16.79 -3.90
CA PHE A 307 -15.13 -16.60 -5.33
C PHE A 307 -13.79 -15.93 -5.67
N LEU A 308 -13.44 -14.84 -4.99
CA LEU A 308 -12.19 -14.10 -5.22
C LEU A 308 -10.94 -14.89 -4.81
N HIS A 309 -11.05 -15.79 -3.85
CA HIS A 309 -10.00 -16.75 -3.47
C HIS A 309 -10.07 -18.09 -4.23
N SER A 310 -10.99 -18.22 -5.19
CA SER A 310 -11.13 -19.49 -5.93
C SER A 310 -9.94 -19.74 -6.85
N PHE A 311 -9.71 -21.00 -7.16
CA PHE A 311 -8.68 -21.40 -8.11
C PHE A 311 -8.87 -20.80 -9.51
N THR A 312 -10.12 -20.58 -9.93
CA THR A 312 -10.45 -19.90 -11.19
C THR A 312 -9.94 -18.47 -11.19
N MET A 313 -10.18 -17.73 -10.10
CA MET A 313 -9.71 -16.35 -9.95
C MET A 313 -8.19 -16.29 -9.83
N TYR A 314 -7.57 -17.22 -9.10
CA TYR A 314 -6.12 -17.34 -9.06
C TYR A 314 -5.51 -17.49 -10.46
N ARG A 315 -6.06 -18.40 -11.29
CA ARG A 315 -5.60 -18.59 -12.68
C ARG A 315 -5.79 -17.32 -13.51
N LEU A 316 -6.90 -16.61 -13.32
CA LEU A 316 -7.14 -15.33 -13.98
C LEU A 316 -6.07 -14.30 -13.59
N TYR A 317 -5.82 -14.10 -12.29
CA TYR A 317 -4.82 -13.14 -11.82
C TYR A 317 -3.42 -13.50 -12.32
N GLN A 318 -3.06 -14.77 -12.33
CA GLN A 318 -1.78 -15.23 -12.88
C GLN A 318 -1.67 -14.91 -14.38
N LYS A 319 -2.72 -15.19 -15.17
CA LYS A 319 -2.77 -14.85 -16.59
C LYS A 319 -2.61 -13.35 -16.80
N LEU A 320 -3.40 -12.53 -16.10
CA LEU A 320 -3.34 -11.07 -16.21
C LEU A 320 -1.98 -10.52 -15.81
N PHE A 321 -1.37 -11.08 -14.75
CA PHE A 321 -0.05 -10.67 -14.30
C PHE A 321 1.03 -10.99 -15.34
N LEU A 322 1.00 -12.19 -15.94
CA LEU A 322 1.93 -12.59 -17.00
C LEU A 322 1.74 -11.77 -18.29
N GLU A 323 0.50 -11.51 -18.69
CA GLU A 323 0.19 -10.63 -19.83
C GLU A 323 0.66 -9.19 -19.57
N MET A 324 0.57 -8.72 -18.32
CA MET A 324 1.00 -7.39 -17.91
C MET A 324 2.53 -7.24 -17.89
N ILE A 325 3.30 -8.20 -17.41
CA ILE A 325 4.78 -8.06 -17.33
C ILE A 325 5.51 -8.55 -18.60
N GLY A 326 4.80 -9.21 -19.52
CA GLY A 326 5.40 -9.85 -20.70
C GLY A 326 6.33 -11.02 -20.36
N SER A 327 6.75 -11.78 -21.37
CA SER A 327 7.61 -12.96 -21.23
C SER A 327 9.05 -12.68 -20.75
N GLN A 328 9.37 -11.45 -20.33
CA GLN A 328 10.73 -11.05 -19.93
C GLN A 328 11.07 -11.27 -18.44
N VAL A 329 10.10 -11.63 -17.60
CA VAL A 329 10.38 -12.01 -16.19
C VAL A 329 10.34 -13.53 -16.04
N GLN A 330 11.28 -14.23 -16.67
CA GLN A 330 11.40 -15.69 -16.56
C GLN A 330 12.04 -16.19 -15.24
N SER A 331 12.25 -15.35 -14.23
CA SER A 331 13.07 -15.74 -13.07
C SER A 331 12.64 -15.22 -11.69
N VAL A 332 11.36 -14.90 -11.48
CA VAL A 332 10.82 -14.84 -10.11
C VAL A 332 9.90 -16.04 -9.93
N LYS A 333 10.44 -17.11 -9.32
CA LYS A 333 9.62 -18.21 -8.81
C LYS A 333 8.58 -17.60 -7.87
N ILE A 334 7.36 -17.45 -8.38
CA ILE A 334 6.17 -17.26 -7.55
C ILE A 334 6.10 -18.52 -6.70
N SER A 335 6.54 -18.41 -5.44
CA SER A 335 6.48 -19.50 -4.48
C SER A 335 5.00 -19.76 -4.21
N CYS A 336 4.50 -20.89 -4.73
CA CYS A 336 3.20 -21.44 -4.39
C CYS A 336 3.06 -21.53 -2.86
N LEU A 337 1.91 -21.08 -2.35
CA LEU A 337 1.38 -21.50 -1.06
C LEU A 337 0.34 -22.59 -1.32
#